data_AF-A0A7X3MP11-F1
#
_entry.id   AF-A0A7X3MP11-F1
#
_cell.length_a   1.000
_cell.length_b   1.000
_cell.length_c   1.000
_cell.angle_alpha   90.00
_cell.angle_beta   90.00
_cell.angle_gamma   90.00
#
_symmetry.space_group_name_H-M   'P 1'
#
loop_
_entity.id
_entity.type
_entity.pdbx_description
1 polymer ?
#
loop_
_entity_poly.entity_id
_entity_poly.type
_entity_poly.pdbx_seq_one_letter_code
_entity_poly.pdbx_strand_id
1 'polypeptide(L)'
;MMSNNRSSPIRINGFQIDLGDALPQHVRERLLTTTETYFQELKHASVGFRREGQSYCCTINIQVGNFRVMIGEASAPDCYRAFDLALEKVAVQLRRRKRRLDGAVREEVRAGATA
;
A
#
# COMPACT_ATOMS: atom_id res chain seq x y z
N MET A 1 31.43 -4.94 -6.51
CA MET A 1 30.99 -5.12 -5.11
C MET A 1 29.65 -4.43 -4.92
N MET A 2 28.63 -5.25 -4.64
CA MET A 2 27.36 -5.00 -3.93
C MET A 2 26.77 -3.58 -3.91
N SER A 3 25.64 -3.41 -4.61
CA SER A 3 24.57 -2.48 -4.22
C SER A 3 23.28 -2.94 -4.92
N ASN A 4 22.60 -3.96 -4.41
CA ASN A 4 21.67 -3.98 -3.27
C ASN A 4 20.31 -4.30 -3.90
N ASN A 5 20.09 -5.61 -4.08
CA ASN A 5 18.78 -6.15 -4.41
C ASN A 5 17.87 -5.79 -3.23
N ARG A 6 17.27 -4.59 -3.24
CA ARG A 6 16.21 -4.20 -2.31
C ARG A 6 15.01 -5.05 -2.68
N SER A 7 15.04 -6.34 -2.31
CA SER A 7 13.86 -7.18 -2.27
C SER A 7 12.88 -6.47 -1.34
N SER A 8 12.01 -5.63 -1.87
CA SER A 8 10.89 -5.06 -1.14
C SER A 8 10.08 -6.25 -0.63
N PRO A 9 10.13 -6.55 0.67
CA PRO A 9 9.54 -7.79 1.15
C PRO A 9 8.04 -7.57 1.18
N ILE A 10 7.32 -8.06 0.16
CA ILE A 10 5.86 -8.13 0.16
C ILE A 10 5.48 -9.33 1.02
N ARG A 11 5.11 -9.08 2.27
CA ARG A 11 4.66 -10.10 3.21
C ARG A 11 3.16 -10.29 3.09
N ILE A 12 2.72 -11.54 2.99
CA ILE A 12 1.30 -11.88 2.96
C ILE A 12 1.06 -12.86 4.09
N ASN A 13 0.24 -12.46 5.06
CA ASN A 13 -0.14 -13.29 6.19
C ASN A 13 -1.61 -13.68 6.05
N GLY A 14 -1.88 -14.98 5.89
CA GLY A 14 -3.22 -15.53 6.03
C GLY A 14 -3.43 -16.05 7.45
N PHE A 15 -4.21 -15.34 8.26
CA PHE A 15 -4.64 -15.85 9.55
C PHE A 15 -5.92 -16.67 9.35
N GLN A 16 -5.77 -18.00 9.37
CA GLN A 16 -6.88 -18.95 9.45
C GLN A 16 -7.74 -19.04 8.16
N ILE A 17 -7.12 -18.79 7.00
CA ILE A 17 -7.74 -18.93 5.68
C ILE A 17 -6.74 -19.61 4.75
N ASP A 18 -7.18 -20.64 4.04
CA ASP A 18 -6.45 -21.20 2.90
C ASP A 18 -6.63 -20.26 1.70
N LEU A 19 -5.65 -19.38 1.51
CA LEU A 19 -5.67 -18.40 0.41
C LEU A 19 -5.26 -19.04 -0.93
N GLY A 20 -4.70 -20.25 -0.90
CA GLY A 20 -3.98 -20.84 -2.03
C GLY A 20 -2.78 -19.98 -2.47
N ASP A 21 -2.16 -20.34 -3.60
CA ASP A 21 -1.07 -19.54 -4.20
C ASP A 21 -1.59 -18.45 -5.15
N ALA A 22 -2.77 -18.66 -5.74
CA ALA A 22 -3.36 -17.77 -6.73
C ALA A 22 -3.74 -16.39 -6.16
N LEU A 23 -4.36 -16.35 -4.98
CA LEU A 23 -4.78 -15.10 -4.36
C LEU A 23 -3.59 -14.22 -3.91
N PRO A 24 -2.59 -14.74 -3.18
CA PRO A 24 -1.41 -13.95 -2.83
C PRO A 24 -0.64 -13.47 -4.07
N GLN A 25 -0.57 -14.27 -5.15
CA GLN A 25 0.06 -13.81 -6.40
C GLN A 25 -0.72 -12.64 -7.01
N HIS A 26 -2.05 -12.75 -7.15
CA HIS A 26 -2.89 -11.67 -7.66
C HIS A 26 -2.76 -10.38 -6.84
N VAL A 27 -2.73 -10.52 -5.51
CA VAL A 27 -2.53 -9.41 -4.56
C VAL A 27 -1.17 -8.74 -4.76
N ARG A 28 -0.10 -9.53 -4.94
CA ARG A 28 1.25 -9.02 -5.23
C ARG A 28 1.29 -8.22 -6.51
N GLU A 29 0.80 -8.79 -7.60
CA GLU A 29 0.80 -8.15 -8.93
C GLU A 29 0.06 -6.81 -8.90
N ARG A 30 -1.12 -6.79 -8.25
CA ARG A 30 -1.90 -5.56 -8.14
C ARG A 30 -1.28 -4.50 -7.24
N LEU A 31 -0.66 -4.92 -6.13
CA LEU A 31 0.07 -4.01 -5.25
C LEU A 31 1.30 -3.42 -5.92
N LEU A 32 2.05 -4.24 -6.66
CA LEU A 32 3.19 -3.81 -7.47
C LEU A 32 2.74 -2.77 -8.49
N THR A 33 1.77 -3.11 -9.35
CA THR A 33 1.25 -2.21 -10.38
C THR A 33 0.75 -0.88 -9.81
N THR A 34 -0.03 -0.95 -8.73
CA THR A 34 -0.56 0.27 -8.07
C THR A 34 0.57 1.09 -7.48
N THR A 35 1.52 0.46 -6.78
CA THR A 35 2.62 1.19 -6.15
C THR A 35 3.53 1.81 -7.19
N GLU A 36 3.91 1.09 -8.25
CA GLU A 36 4.71 1.61 -9.36
C GLU A 36 4.09 2.86 -10.00
N THR A 37 2.76 2.89 -10.11
CA THR A 37 2.02 4.04 -10.66
C THR A 37 2.13 5.29 -9.77
N TYR A 38 2.17 5.13 -8.45
CA TYR A 38 2.14 6.27 -7.51
C TYR A 38 3.51 6.64 -6.95
N PHE A 39 4.33 5.66 -6.60
CA PHE A 39 5.62 5.83 -5.94
C PHE A 39 6.61 4.77 -6.45
N GLN A 40 7.61 5.20 -7.19
CA GLN A 40 8.66 4.34 -7.76
C GLN A 40 9.63 3.72 -6.72
N GLU A 41 9.40 3.94 -5.42
CA GLU A 41 10.19 3.33 -4.32
C GLU A 41 9.30 2.74 -3.20
N LEU A 42 8.82 1.51 -3.43
CA LEU A 42 8.22 0.68 -2.38
C LEU A 42 9.32 0.17 -1.41
N LYS A 43 9.26 0.54 -0.13
CA LYS A 43 10.19 0.01 0.89
C LYS A 43 9.69 -1.31 1.47
N HIS A 44 8.42 -1.34 1.91
CA HIS A 44 7.85 -2.49 2.60
C HIS A 44 6.34 -2.57 2.34
N ALA A 45 5.82 -3.77 2.11
CA ALA A 45 4.38 -3.99 2.01
C ALA A 45 4.00 -5.25 2.79
N SER A 46 2.94 -5.16 3.58
CA SER A 46 2.36 -6.31 4.28
C SER A 46 0.86 -6.36 4.04
N VAL A 47 0.36 -7.53 3.66
CA VAL A 47 -1.06 -7.81 3.52
C VAL A 47 -1.45 -8.87 4.52
N GLY A 48 -2.44 -8.59 5.35
CA GLY A 48 -3.06 -9.53 6.27
C GLY A 48 -4.43 -9.91 5.76
N PHE A 49 -4.74 -11.20 5.71
CA PHE A 49 -6.10 -11.70 5.51
C PHE A 49 -6.56 -12.39 6.79
N ARG A 50 -7.80 -12.12 7.20
CA ARG A 50 -8.40 -12.70 8.40
C ARG A 50 -9.84 -13.14 8.17
N ARG A 51 -10.15 -14.34 8.67
CA ARG A 51 -11.48 -14.91 8.95
C ARG A 51 -12.28 -14.08 9.95
N GLU A 52 -13.33 -13.35 9.60
CA GLU A 52 -14.26 -12.74 10.57
C GLU A 52 -15.70 -13.23 10.37
N GLY A 53 -16.02 -14.36 11.03
CA GLY A 53 -17.34 -15.00 10.95
C GLY A 53 -17.66 -15.48 9.54
N GLN A 54 -18.66 -14.86 8.91
CA GLN A 54 -19.07 -15.11 7.51
C GLN A 54 -18.38 -14.17 6.50
N SER A 55 -17.53 -13.26 6.97
CA SER A 55 -16.84 -12.27 6.14
C SER A 55 -15.32 -12.39 6.22
N TYR A 56 -14.64 -11.79 5.25
CA TYR A 56 -13.20 -11.75 5.13
C TYR A 56 -12.71 -10.33 5.33
N CYS A 57 -11.73 -10.16 6.21
CA CYS A 57 -11.06 -8.90 6.46
C CYS A 57 -9.69 -8.90 5.79
N CYS A 58 -9.40 -7.88 4.99
CA CYS A 58 -8.09 -7.64 4.38
C CYS A 58 -7.49 -6.36 4.95
N THR A 59 -6.28 -6.45 5.47
CA THR A 59 -5.51 -5.35 6.04
C THR A 59 -4.23 -5.17 5.22
N ILE A 60 -4.13 -4.08 4.46
CA ILE A 60 -2.98 -3.74 3.64
C ILE A 60 -2.17 -2.65 4.35
N ASN A 61 -0.86 -2.86 4.45
CA ASN A 61 0.10 -1.94 5.04
C ASN A 61 1.20 -1.66 4.01
N ILE A 62 1.39 -0.41 3.61
CA ILE A 62 2.40 -0.01 2.64
C ILE A 62 3.29 1.08 3.24
N GLN A 63 4.60 0.88 3.16
CA GLN A 63 5.60 1.87 3.52
C GLN A 63 6.38 2.29 2.28
N VAL A 64 6.40 3.60 2.04
CA VAL A 64 7.07 4.22 0.91
C VAL A 64 8.09 5.22 1.43
N GLY A 65 9.34 5.15 0.93
CA GLY A 65 10.42 6.06 1.34
C GLY A 65 10.56 6.21 2.87
N ASN A 66 10.62 7.47 3.33
CA ASN A 66 10.65 7.85 4.75
C ASN A 66 9.27 8.25 5.30
N PHE A 67 8.19 7.94 4.57
CA PHE A 67 6.85 8.30 5.01
C PHE A 67 6.29 7.28 6.01
N ARG A 68 5.35 7.75 6.84
CA ARG A 68 4.57 6.89 7.74
C ARG A 68 3.88 5.78 6.93
N VAL A 69 3.81 4.59 7.50
CA VAL A 69 3.10 3.43 6.93
C VAL A 69 1.64 3.81 6.67
N MET A 70 1.18 3.59 5.44
CA MET A 70 -0.21 3.74 5.03
C MET A 70 -0.93 2.42 5.25
N ILE A 71 -2.04 2.46 5.96
CA ILE A 71 -2.79 1.27 6.34
C ILE A 71 -4.20 1.42 5.79
N GLY A 72 -4.66 0.40 5.08
CA GLY A 72 -6.03 0.28 4.58
C GLY A 72 -6.59 -1.07 4.97
N GLU A 73 -7.69 -1.05 5.73
CA GLU A 73 -8.40 -2.26 6.13
C GLU A 73 -9.81 -2.23 5.57
N ALA A 74 -10.28 -3.36 5.07
CA ALA A 74 -11.66 -3.53 4.64
C ALA A 74 -12.15 -4.95 4.87
N SER A 75 -13.45 -5.07 5.14
CA SER A 75 -14.17 -6.31 5.35
C SER A 75 -15.23 -6.49 4.27
N ALA A 76 -15.31 -7.70 3.72
CA ALA A 76 -16.28 -8.05 2.68
C ALA A 76 -16.65 -9.53 2.74
N PRO A 77 -17.81 -9.94 2.19
CA PRO A 77 -18.18 -11.36 2.09
C PRO A 77 -17.25 -12.19 1.20
N ASP A 78 -16.48 -11.56 0.30
CA ASP A 78 -15.52 -12.20 -0.60
C ASP A 78 -14.08 -11.70 -0.36
N CYS A 79 -13.10 -12.60 -0.38
CA CYS A 79 -11.67 -12.25 -0.23
C CYS A 79 -11.19 -11.21 -1.26
N TYR A 80 -11.61 -11.35 -2.52
CA TYR A 80 -11.25 -10.43 -3.60
C TYR A 80 -11.84 -9.04 -3.36
N ARG A 81 -13.12 -8.95 -2.97
CA ARG A 81 -13.74 -7.66 -2.62
C ARG A 81 -13.08 -6.99 -1.43
N ALA A 82 -12.73 -7.77 -0.40
CA ALA A 82 -12.06 -7.23 0.79
C ALA A 82 -10.72 -6.61 0.38
N PHE A 83 -9.97 -7.27 -0.50
CA PHE A 83 -8.73 -6.74 -1.05
C PHE A 83 -8.96 -5.48 -1.89
N ASP A 84 -9.93 -5.47 -2.81
CA ASP A 84 -10.23 -4.30 -3.65
C ASP A 84 -10.58 -3.06 -2.80
N LEU A 85 -11.45 -3.23 -1.80
CA LEU A 85 -11.83 -2.16 -0.89
C LEU A 85 -10.65 -1.66 -0.05
N ALA A 86 -9.80 -2.59 0.43
CA ALA A 86 -8.60 -2.21 1.17
C ALA A 86 -7.61 -1.45 0.28
N LEU A 87 -7.43 -1.89 -0.97
CA LEU A 87 -6.55 -1.25 -1.94
C LEU A 87 -7.05 0.15 -2.31
N GLU A 88 -8.35 0.33 -2.50
CA GLU A 88 -8.96 1.64 -2.77
C GLU A 88 -8.67 2.63 -1.63
N LYS A 89 -8.82 2.20 -0.38
CA LYS A 89 -8.48 3.03 0.80
C LYS A 89 -7.01 3.45 0.80
N VAL A 90 -6.10 2.54 0.47
CA VAL A 90 -4.67 2.86 0.37
C VAL A 90 -4.40 3.81 -0.80
N ALA A 91 -5.01 3.58 -1.97
CA ALA A 91 -4.88 4.44 -3.15
C ALA A 91 -5.33 5.88 -2.86
N VAL A 92 -6.44 6.06 -2.13
CA VAL A 92 -6.91 7.38 -1.68
C VAL A 92 -5.87 8.06 -0.78
N GLN A 93 -5.28 7.32 0.18
CA GLN A 93 -4.24 7.87 1.04
C GLN A 93 -2.96 8.24 0.27
N LEU A 94 -2.52 7.39 -0.67
CA LEU A 94 -1.39 7.68 -1.56
C LEU A 94 -1.64 8.95 -2.38
N ARG A 95 -2.83 9.07 -2.98
CA ARG A 95 -3.22 10.27 -3.74
C ARG A 95 -3.26 11.52 -2.88
N ARG A 96 -3.83 11.44 -1.67
CA ARG A 96 -3.86 12.55 -0.72
C ARG A 96 -2.47 12.96 -0.26
N ARG A 97 -1.56 12.00 -0.08
CA ARG A 97 -0.17 12.26 0.30
C ARG A 97 0.63 12.89 -0.83
N LYS A 98 0.50 12.37 -2.06
CA LYS A 98 1.09 12.99 -3.27
C LYS A 98 0.66 14.45 -3.41
N ARG A 99 -0.65 14.72 -3.28
CA ARG A 99 -1.18 16.09 -3.33
C ARG A 99 -0.60 17.01 -2.25
N ARG A 100 -0.31 16.49 -1.04
CA ARG A 100 0.36 17.28 0.02
C ARG A 100 1.82 17.62 -0.33
N LEU A 101 2.53 16.75 -1.04
CA LEU A 101 3.91 17.01 -1.49
C LEU A 101 3.93 18.10 -2.57
N ASP A 102 3.06 17.99 -3.58
CA ASP A 102 2.91 19.01 -4.62
C ASP A 102 2.49 20.38 -4.05
N GLY A 103 1.64 20.38 -3.02
CA GLY A 103 1.19 21.60 -2.35
C GLY A 103 2.28 22.27 -1.49
N ALA A 104 3.06 21.48 -0.73
CA ALA A 104 4.10 21.99 0.15
C ALA A 104 5.32 22.54 -0.62
N VAL A 105 5.70 21.88 -1.72
CA VAL A 105 6.79 22.36 -2.59
C VAL A 105 6.51 23.75 -3.16
N ARG A 106 5.23 24.13 -3.33
CA ARG A 106 4.86 25.46 -3.83
C ARG A 106 4.96 26.59 -2.78
N GLU A 107 5.01 26.28 -1.49
CA GLU A 107 5.08 27.31 -0.43
C GLU A 107 6.51 27.81 -0.22
N GLU A 108 7.54 26.96 -0.34
CA GLU A 108 8.94 27.38 -0.17
C GLU A 108 9.45 28.34 -1.26
N VAL A 109 8.85 28.33 -2.47
CA VAL A 109 9.29 29.19 -3.57
C VAL A 109 8.87 30.66 -3.39
N ARG A 110 8.04 30.99 -2.39
CA ARG A 110 7.66 32.38 -2.07
C ARG A 110 8.37 33.00 -0.87
N ALA A 111 9.12 32.23 -0.09
CA ALA A 111 9.81 32.75 1.10
C ALA A 111 11.26 33.21 0.86
N GLY A 112 11.78 33.08 -0.38
CA GLY A 112 13.13 33.51 -0.76
C GLY A 112 13.23 34.88 -1.44
N ALA A 113 12.14 35.66 -1.51
CA ALA A 113 12.10 36.96 -2.19
C ALA A 113 11.65 38.07 -1.24
N THR A 114 12.48 38.37 -0.25
CA THR A 114 12.50 39.68 0.40
C THR A 114 13.95 39.99 0.74
N ALA A 115 14.61 40.68 -0.20
CA ALA A 115 15.77 41.50 0.05
C ALA A 115 15.35 42.80 0.76
#